data_AF-A0A2D8R7A8-F1
#
_entry.id   AF-A0A2D8R7A8-F1
#
_cell.length_a   1.000
_cell.length_b   1.000
_cell.length_c   1.000
_cell.angle_alpha   90.00
_cell.angle_beta   90.00
_cell.angle_gamma   90.00
#
_symmetry.space_group_name_H-M   'P 1'
#
loop_
_entity.id
_entity.type
_entity.pdbx_description
1 polymer ?
#
loop_
_entity_poly.entity_id
_entity_poly.type
_entity_poly.pdbx_seq_one_letter_code
_entity_poly.pdbx_strand_id
1 'polypeptide(L)'
;MKTLQQIQESRPASDTLQLDYGQRQKCRLRAVTDGGVEVGLFTQRGTVLAGGERFADEEGYVVEIIPRPEQVIEATTANMHLLARCCYHLGNRHVPLQVGHGWLRLAPDHVLQDMVERLGLSTALVEKPFHPESGAYSAHSAVDGDARSHHSHDHDHDHDHDHDHDHDHDHDHDHDHD
;
A
#
# COMPACT_ATOMS: atom_id res chain seq x y z
N MET A 1 -11.07 -18.30 -20.37
CA MET A 1 -10.40 -17.67 -19.20
C MET A 1 -10.53 -18.60 -18.01
N LYS A 2 -9.41 -19.06 -17.44
CA LYS A 2 -9.39 -19.92 -16.24
C LYS A 2 -9.49 -19.06 -14.98
N THR A 3 -10.20 -19.53 -13.95
CA THR A 3 -10.27 -18.86 -12.64
C THR A 3 -9.36 -19.59 -11.68
N LEU A 4 -8.43 -18.87 -11.05
CA LEU A 4 -7.45 -19.47 -10.15
C LEU A 4 -7.68 -19.04 -8.69
N GLN A 5 -7.48 -19.98 -7.78
CA GLN A 5 -7.49 -19.76 -6.33
C GLN A 5 -6.12 -20.09 -5.74
N GLN A 6 -5.75 -19.39 -4.67
CA GLN A 6 -4.47 -19.62 -4.00
C GLN A 6 -4.44 -21.02 -3.39
N ILE A 7 -3.32 -21.72 -3.56
CA ILE A 7 -3.09 -23.04 -2.95
C ILE A 7 -1.92 -22.96 -1.97
N GLN A 8 -2.03 -23.70 -0.86
CA GLN A 8 -0.93 -23.85 0.10
C GLN A 8 -0.06 -25.08 -0.18
N GLU A 9 -0.54 -26.00 -1.01
CA GLU A 9 0.18 -27.22 -1.37
C GLU A 9 1.32 -26.94 -2.37
N SER A 10 2.47 -27.55 -2.13
CA SER A 10 3.60 -27.50 -3.07
C SER A 10 3.35 -28.43 -4.25
N ARG A 11 2.51 -27.99 -5.18
CA ARG A 11 2.35 -28.61 -6.52
C ARG A 11 3.33 -27.96 -7.50
N PRO A 12 3.89 -28.70 -8.47
CA PRO A 12 4.73 -28.10 -9.51
C PRO A 12 3.91 -27.10 -10.32
N ALA A 13 4.49 -25.95 -10.64
CA ALA A 13 3.86 -24.95 -11.50
C ALA A 13 3.85 -25.44 -12.95
N SER A 14 2.69 -25.36 -13.60
CA SER A 14 2.52 -25.64 -15.02
C SER A 14 2.91 -24.44 -15.88
N ASP A 15 2.80 -23.23 -15.33
CA ASP A 15 3.07 -21.96 -16.00
C ASP A 15 3.47 -20.88 -14.97
N THR A 16 3.93 -19.74 -15.46
CA THR A 16 4.31 -18.59 -14.64
C THR A 16 3.50 -17.36 -15.04
N LEU A 17 3.33 -16.46 -14.08
CA LEU A 17 2.65 -15.19 -14.31
C LEU A 17 3.49 -14.05 -13.75
N GLN A 18 4.10 -13.29 -14.65
CA GLN A 18 4.90 -12.12 -14.31
C GLN A 18 4.02 -10.92 -13.98
N LEU A 19 4.05 -10.47 -12.74
CA LEU A 19 3.27 -9.33 -12.26
C LEU A 19 4.17 -8.26 -11.63
N ASP A 20 3.94 -7.00 -12.00
CA ASP A 20 4.53 -5.86 -11.31
C ASP A 20 3.89 -5.62 -9.93
N TYR A 21 4.44 -4.70 -9.13
CA TYR A 21 3.90 -4.41 -7.80
C TYR A 21 2.42 -3.95 -7.84
N GLY A 22 2.06 -3.04 -8.75
CA GLY A 22 0.70 -2.51 -8.85
C GLY A 22 -0.34 -3.58 -9.23
N GLN A 23 0.04 -4.56 -10.05
CA GLN A 23 -0.78 -5.73 -10.38
C GLN A 23 -0.93 -6.67 -9.17
N ARG A 24 0.15 -6.90 -8.42
CA ARG A 24 0.15 -7.78 -7.24
C ARG A 24 -0.68 -7.24 -6.06
N GLN A 25 -1.03 -5.96 -6.07
CA GLN A 25 -1.93 -5.35 -5.09
C GLN A 25 -3.43 -5.52 -5.42
N LYS A 26 -3.77 -5.98 -6.62
CA LYS A 26 -5.18 -6.07 -7.05
C LYS A 26 -5.84 -7.32 -6.49
N CYS A 27 -6.99 -7.15 -5.84
CA CYS A 27 -7.80 -8.27 -5.35
C CYS A 27 -8.51 -9.05 -6.46
N ARG A 28 -8.71 -8.42 -7.62
CA ARG A 28 -9.29 -9.03 -8.82
C ARG A 28 -8.45 -8.61 -10.00
N LEU A 29 -7.79 -9.57 -10.64
CA LEU A 29 -6.89 -9.31 -11.75
C LEU A 29 -7.17 -10.29 -12.87
N ARG A 30 -7.43 -9.77 -14.07
CA ARG A 30 -7.36 -10.55 -15.31
C ARG A 30 -5.97 -10.35 -15.90
N ALA A 31 -5.29 -11.44 -16.23
CA ALA A 31 -3.95 -11.43 -16.79
C ALA A 31 -3.75 -12.58 -17.78
N VAL A 32 -2.62 -12.56 -18.47
CA VAL A 32 -2.20 -13.62 -19.39
C VAL A 32 -0.90 -14.19 -18.84
N THR A 33 -0.83 -15.51 -18.68
CA THR A 33 0.39 -16.19 -18.23
C THR A 33 1.49 -16.11 -19.29
N ASP A 34 2.72 -16.45 -18.91
CA ASP A 34 3.85 -16.47 -19.84
C ASP A 34 3.66 -17.53 -20.95
N GLY A 35 2.93 -18.62 -20.67
CA GLY A 35 2.45 -19.59 -21.65
C GLY A 35 1.26 -19.14 -22.52
N GLY A 36 0.76 -17.91 -22.36
CA GLY A 36 -0.30 -17.35 -23.19
C GLY A 36 -1.73 -17.68 -22.77
N VAL A 37 -1.94 -18.18 -21.55
CA VAL A 37 -3.26 -18.58 -21.05
C VAL A 37 -3.92 -17.41 -20.32
N GLU A 38 -5.15 -17.08 -20.71
CA GLU A 38 -5.95 -16.08 -19.98
C GLU A 38 -6.43 -16.61 -18.63
N VAL A 39 -6.06 -15.90 -17.56
CA VAL A 39 -6.38 -16.26 -16.17
C VAL A 39 -7.03 -15.10 -15.41
N GLY A 40 -7.88 -15.44 -14.46
CA GLY A 40 -8.46 -14.53 -13.48
C GLY A 40 -8.01 -14.92 -12.06
N LEU A 41 -7.37 -13.99 -11.36
CA LEU A 41 -6.95 -14.11 -9.97
C LEU A 41 -7.95 -13.39 -9.05
N PHE A 42 -8.34 -14.08 -7.99
CA PHE A 42 -9.19 -13.54 -6.92
C PHE A 42 -8.49 -13.72 -5.58
N THR A 43 -8.12 -12.63 -4.94
CA THR A 43 -7.46 -12.63 -3.63
C THR A 43 -8.25 -11.80 -2.62
N GLN A 44 -7.90 -11.96 -1.34
CA GLN A 44 -8.46 -11.13 -0.29
C GLN A 44 -8.07 -9.66 -0.49
N ARG A 45 -8.96 -8.77 -0.06
CA ARG A 45 -8.72 -7.33 -0.18
C ARG A 45 -7.57 -6.94 0.75
N GLY A 46 -6.60 -6.19 0.22
CA GLY A 46 -5.44 -5.75 0.98
C GLY A 46 -4.27 -6.73 1.01
N THR A 47 -4.38 -7.89 0.34
CA THR A 47 -3.26 -8.81 0.16
C THR A 47 -2.37 -8.34 -1.00
N VAL A 48 -1.06 -8.39 -0.80
CA VAL A 48 -0.07 -8.21 -1.87
C VAL A 48 0.48 -9.58 -2.23
N LEU A 49 0.35 -9.96 -3.50
CA LEU A 49 0.87 -11.25 -3.97
C LEU A 49 2.40 -11.30 -3.81
N ALA A 50 2.88 -12.31 -3.11
CA ALA A 50 4.31 -12.56 -2.96
C ALA A 50 4.86 -13.36 -4.15
N GLY A 51 6.16 -13.20 -4.42
CA GLY A 51 6.83 -14.05 -5.41
C GLY A 51 6.88 -15.50 -4.92
N GLY A 52 6.61 -16.45 -5.81
CA GLY A 52 6.56 -17.88 -5.51
C GLY A 52 5.21 -18.37 -4.98
N GLU A 53 4.23 -17.49 -4.77
CA GLU A 53 2.86 -17.92 -4.48
C GLU A 53 2.29 -18.68 -5.68
N ARG A 54 1.47 -19.70 -5.40
CA ARG A 54 0.88 -20.56 -6.42
C ARG A 54 -0.64 -20.50 -6.38
N PHE A 55 -1.20 -20.51 -7.57
CA PHE A 55 -2.64 -20.45 -7.81
C PHE A 55 -3.04 -21.59 -8.73
N ALA A 56 -4.15 -22.27 -8.44
CA ALA A 56 -4.65 -23.38 -9.25
C ALA A 56 -6.11 -23.18 -9.66
N ASP A 57 -6.48 -23.72 -10.83
CA ASP A 57 -7.90 -23.93 -11.17
C ASP A 57 -8.41 -25.29 -10.66
N GLU A 58 -9.70 -25.54 -10.88
CA GLU A 58 -10.38 -26.80 -10.50
C GLU A 58 -9.86 -28.01 -11.31
N GLU A 59 -9.27 -27.79 -12.48
CA GLU A 59 -8.69 -28.83 -13.35
C GLU A 59 -7.26 -29.20 -12.93
N GLY A 60 -6.66 -28.45 -11.99
CA GLY A 60 -5.32 -28.68 -11.47
C GLY A 60 -4.20 -28.00 -12.26
N TYR A 61 -4.52 -27.02 -13.11
CA TYR A 61 -3.54 -26.14 -13.76
C TYR A 61 -2.99 -25.15 -12.74
N VAL A 62 -1.68 -25.19 -12.49
CA VAL A 62 -1.01 -24.39 -11.46
C VAL A 62 -0.17 -23.30 -12.10
N VAL A 63 -0.33 -22.07 -11.61
CA VAL A 63 0.45 -20.89 -12.02
C VAL A 63 1.23 -20.37 -10.82
N GLU A 64 2.52 -20.10 -11.01
CA GLU A 64 3.37 -19.45 -10.02
C GLU A 64 3.53 -17.95 -10.30
N ILE A 65 3.38 -17.12 -9.26
CA ILE A 65 3.55 -15.67 -9.36
C ILE A 65 5.04 -15.34 -9.37
N ILE A 66 5.49 -14.68 -10.42
CA ILE A 66 6.87 -14.19 -10.55
C ILE A 66 6.84 -12.66 -10.49
N PRO A 67 7.59 -12.03 -9.58
CA PRO A 67 7.72 -10.59 -9.56
C PRO A 67 8.39 -10.10 -10.86
N ARG A 68 7.68 -9.28 -11.62
CA ARG A 68 8.21 -8.69 -12.85
C ARG A 68 9.21 -7.58 -12.50
N PRO A 69 10.41 -7.53 -13.13
CA PRO A 69 11.25 -6.34 -13.07
C PRO A 69 10.49 -5.11 -13.55
N GLU A 70 10.55 -4.04 -12.78
CA GLU A 70 9.93 -2.75 -13.12
C GLU A 70 10.91 -1.61 -12.84
N GLN A 71 10.65 -0.44 -13.43
CA GLN A 71 11.47 0.73 -13.15
C GLN A 71 11.26 1.16 -11.70
N VAL A 72 12.37 1.30 -10.98
CA VAL A 72 12.40 1.79 -9.60
C VAL A 72 13.57 2.75 -9.43
N ILE A 73 13.44 3.68 -8.50
CA ILE A 73 14.57 4.46 -8.01
C ILE A 73 15.27 3.60 -6.97
N GLU A 74 16.56 3.32 -7.16
CA GLU A 74 17.43 2.75 -6.14
C GLU A 74 18.27 3.85 -5.52
N ALA A 75 18.08 4.08 -4.22
CA ALA A 75 18.83 5.05 -3.44
C ALA A 75 19.84 4.33 -2.55
N THR A 76 21.11 4.71 -2.58
CA THR A 76 22.21 4.00 -1.91
C THR A 76 23.01 4.94 -1.00
N THR A 77 23.54 4.38 0.10
CA THR A 77 24.51 5.06 0.95
C THR A 77 25.27 4.06 1.82
N ALA A 78 26.54 4.36 2.12
CA ALA A 78 27.32 3.63 3.12
C ALA A 78 27.04 4.13 4.57
N ASN A 79 26.33 5.25 4.72
CA ASN A 79 26.04 5.84 6.03
C ASN A 79 24.66 5.40 6.53
N MET A 80 24.65 4.48 7.50
CA MET A 80 23.42 3.94 8.09
C MET A 80 22.55 5.00 8.78
N HIS A 81 23.13 6.09 9.28
CA HIS A 81 22.35 7.18 9.87
C HIS A 81 21.55 7.94 8.80
N LEU A 82 22.13 8.18 7.63
CA LEU A 82 21.41 8.80 6.50
C LEU A 82 20.33 7.87 5.97
N LEU A 83 20.63 6.57 5.83
CA LEU A 83 19.65 5.57 5.42
C LEU A 83 18.43 5.56 6.35
N ALA A 84 18.66 5.54 7.67
CA ALA A 84 17.59 5.56 8.66
C ALA A 84 16.74 6.84 8.60
N ARG A 85 17.38 8.01 8.40
CA ARG A 85 16.66 9.28 8.20
C ARG A 85 15.79 9.26 6.93
N CYS A 86 16.29 8.71 5.83
CA CYS A 86 15.52 8.53 4.61
C CYS A 86 14.31 7.61 4.83
N CYS A 87 14.50 6.45 5.47
CA CYS A 87 13.40 5.55 5.82
C CYS A 87 12.34 6.27 6.67
N TYR A 88 12.75 7.06 7.67
CA TYR A 88 11.84 7.84 8.50
C TYR A 88 11.01 8.84 7.67
N HIS A 89 11.65 9.63 6.81
CA HIS A 89 10.95 10.64 6.02
C HIS A 89 10.05 10.05 4.92
N LEU A 90 10.45 8.93 4.30
CA LEU A 90 9.63 8.20 3.32
C LEU A 90 8.46 7.49 4.00
N GLY A 91 8.71 6.88 5.16
CA GLY A 91 7.67 6.25 6.00
C GLY A 91 6.60 7.25 6.46
N ASN A 92 7.01 8.44 6.92
CA ASN A 92 6.07 9.53 7.28
C ASN A 92 5.19 10.01 6.12
N ARG A 93 5.55 9.69 4.87
CA ARG A 93 4.79 10.01 3.66
C ARG A 93 4.00 8.81 3.14
N HIS A 94 4.01 7.68 3.85
CA HIS A 94 3.38 6.42 3.44
C HIS A 94 3.84 5.95 2.05
N VAL A 95 5.10 6.20 1.71
CA VAL A 95 5.68 5.75 0.43
C VAL A 95 5.92 4.24 0.51
N PRO A 96 5.41 3.42 -0.42
CA PRO A 96 5.82 2.02 -0.54
C PRO A 96 7.34 1.96 -0.71
N LEU A 97 8.02 1.33 0.24
CA LEU A 97 9.48 1.35 0.33
C LEU A 97 10.01 -0.05 0.51
N GLN A 98 10.91 -0.48 -0.36
CA GLN A 98 11.68 -1.70 -0.16
C GLN A 98 13.01 -1.32 0.48
N VAL A 99 13.37 -2.03 1.55
CA VAL A 99 14.60 -1.75 2.30
C VAL A 99 15.57 -2.90 2.12
N GLY A 100 16.84 -2.57 1.86
CA GLY A 100 17.92 -3.54 1.87
C GLY A 100 19.16 -3.02 2.54
N HIS A 101 20.22 -3.83 2.51
CA HIS A 101 21.49 -3.49 3.17
C HIS A 101 22.21 -2.36 2.42
N GLY A 102 22.08 -1.12 2.92
CA GLY A 102 22.72 0.06 2.35
C GLY A 102 21.98 0.67 1.16
N TRP A 103 20.74 0.22 0.89
CA TRP A 103 19.94 0.71 -0.22
C TRP A 103 18.44 0.70 0.07
N LEU A 104 17.71 1.57 -0.63
CA LEU A 104 16.26 1.68 -0.63
C LEU A 104 15.77 1.61 -2.08
N ARG A 105 14.57 1.04 -2.30
CA ARG A 105 13.87 1.17 -3.59
C ARG A 105 12.48 1.72 -3.40
N LEU A 106 12.07 2.57 -4.33
CA LEU A 106 10.75 3.18 -4.41
C LEU A 106 10.32 3.32 -5.87
N ALA A 107 9.02 3.50 -6.09
CA ALA A 107 8.50 3.78 -7.42
C ALA A 107 9.06 5.10 -7.98
N PRO A 108 9.18 5.25 -9.32
CA PRO A 108 9.70 6.46 -9.94
C PRO A 108 8.88 7.70 -9.59
N ASP A 109 9.46 8.59 -8.80
CA ASP A 109 8.90 9.89 -8.41
C ASP A 109 10.05 10.89 -8.24
N HIS A 110 10.06 11.93 -9.08
CA HIS A 110 11.13 12.93 -9.09
C HIS A 110 11.19 13.77 -7.80
N VAL A 111 10.05 14.02 -7.14
CA VAL A 111 10.00 14.79 -5.88
C VAL A 111 10.64 13.99 -4.75
N LEU A 112 10.34 12.70 -4.70
CA LEU A 112 10.93 11.79 -3.72
C LEU A 112 12.42 11.54 -4.01
N GLN A 113 12.80 11.41 -5.28
CA GLN A 113 14.19 11.31 -5.71
C GLN A 113 15.01 12.50 -5.20
N ASP A 114 14.58 13.72 -5.53
CA ASP A 114 15.19 14.97 -5.10
C ASP A 114 15.30 15.07 -3.57
N MET A 115 14.27 14.63 -2.84
CA MET A 115 14.27 14.62 -1.37
C MET A 115 15.35 13.69 -0.83
N VAL A 116 15.45 12.48 -1.37
CA VAL A 116 16.41 11.46 -0.95
C VAL A 116 17.85 11.91 -1.27
N GLU A 117 18.06 12.58 -2.40
CA GLU A 117 19.34 13.19 -2.76
C GLU A 117 19.72 14.33 -1.81
N ARG A 118 18.78 15.22 -1.47
CA ARG A 118 19.01 16.29 -0.47
C ARG A 118 19.33 15.75 0.93
N LEU A 119 18.89 14.55 1.26
CA LEU A 119 19.24 13.85 2.50
C LEU A 119 20.61 13.15 2.44
N GLY A 120 21.26 13.13 1.27
CA GLY A 120 22.63 12.66 1.08
C GLY A 120 22.76 11.23 0.54
N LEU A 121 21.70 10.66 -0.05
CA LEU A 121 21.78 9.38 -0.76
C LEU A 121 22.05 9.61 -2.25
N SER A 122 22.74 8.67 -2.88
CA SER A 122 22.89 8.65 -4.35
C SER A 122 21.75 7.86 -4.96
N THR A 123 21.09 8.38 -6.00
CA THR A 123 19.96 7.70 -6.65
C THR A 123 20.28 7.27 -8.08
N ALA A 124 19.66 6.19 -8.52
CA ALA A 124 19.69 5.74 -9.90
C ALA A 124 18.35 5.10 -10.28
N LEU A 125 17.92 5.29 -11.53
CA LEU A 125 16.78 4.55 -12.09
C LEU A 125 17.27 3.18 -12.56
N VAL A 126 16.69 2.11 -12.04
CA VAL A 126 17.08 0.73 -12.35
C VAL A 126 15.86 -0.13 -12.64
N GLU A 127 16.04 -1.21 -13.39
CA GLU A 127 14.99 -2.22 -13.64
C GLU A 127 15.21 -3.41 -12.71
N LYS A 128 14.36 -3.54 -11.68
CA LYS A 128 14.45 -4.56 -10.64
C LYS A 128 13.05 -4.96 -10.18
N PRO A 129 12.84 -6.21 -9.70
CA PRO A 129 11.62 -6.54 -8.98
C PRO A 129 11.48 -5.67 -7.74
N PHE A 130 10.27 -5.14 -7.52
CA PHE A 130 9.98 -4.25 -6.41
C PHE A 130 9.16 -4.95 -5.33
N HIS A 131 9.68 -5.03 -4.10
CA HIS A 131 9.03 -5.71 -2.98
C HIS A 131 9.05 -4.81 -1.75
N PRO A 132 8.18 -3.79 -1.70
CA PRO A 132 8.12 -2.91 -0.55
C PRO A 132 7.71 -3.66 0.71
N GLU A 133 8.19 -3.19 1.85
CA GLU A 133 7.84 -3.70 3.16
C GLU A 133 6.32 -3.61 3.37
N SER A 134 5.74 -4.66 3.94
CA SER A 134 4.35 -4.60 4.41
C SER A 134 4.28 -3.70 5.65
N GLY A 135 3.18 -2.95 5.79
CA GLY A 135 2.96 -2.15 6.99
C GLY A 135 2.93 -3.04 8.23
N ALA A 136 3.44 -2.54 9.36
CA ALA A 136 3.56 -3.30 10.61
C ALA A 136 2.23 -3.89 11.13
N TYR A 137 1.08 -3.36 10.66
CA TYR A 137 -0.25 -3.79 11.06
C TYR A 137 -1.01 -4.60 10.01
N SER A 138 -0.43 -4.81 8.81
CA SER A 138 -1.08 -5.59 7.75
C SER A 138 -1.11 -7.09 8.03
N ALA A 139 -0.30 -7.59 8.97
CA ALA A 139 -0.21 -9.01 9.33
C ALA A 139 -1.31 -9.50 10.29
N HIS A 140 -2.13 -8.61 10.87
CA HIS A 140 -3.11 -8.97 11.90
C HIS A 140 -4.53 -9.25 11.40
N SER A 141 -4.79 -9.19 10.08
CA SER A 141 -6.14 -9.45 9.55
C SER A 141 -6.37 -10.90 9.08
N ALA A 142 -5.38 -11.79 9.22
CA ALA A 142 -5.44 -13.15 8.65
C ALA A 142 -5.37 -14.29 9.67
N VAL A 143 -5.52 -14.02 10.98
CA VAL A 143 -5.54 -15.09 11.99
C VAL A 143 -6.72 -14.93 12.94
N ASP A 144 -7.50 -16.01 12.97
CA ASP A 144 -8.55 -16.40 13.91
C ASP A 144 -9.98 -15.87 13.73
N GLY A 145 -10.86 -16.86 13.59
CA GLY A 145 -12.29 -16.71 13.55
C GLY A 145 -12.90 -16.37 14.91
N ASP A 146 -14.12 -15.89 14.80
CA ASP A 146 -15.12 -15.72 15.86
C ASP A 146 -14.70 -14.85 17.06
N ALA A 147 -14.70 -13.54 16.85
CA ALA A 147 -15.13 -12.61 17.89
C ALA A 147 -16.00 -11.52 17.27
N ARG A 148 -17.28 -11.53 17.65
CA ARG A 148 -18.19 -10.39 17.49
C ARG A 148 -17.50 -9.13 18.01
N SER A 149 -17.21 -8.19 17.12
CA SER A 149 -16.95 -6.80 17.50
C SER A 149 -17.41 -5.87 16.38
N HIS A 150 -18.67 -5.49 16.47
CA HIS A 150 -19.19 -4.30 15.81
C HIS A 150 -18.59 -3.08 16.52
N HIS A 151 -17.59 -2.44 15.95
CA HIS A 151 -17.23 -1.06 16.30
C HIS A 151 -16.76 -0.30 15.06
N SER A 152 -17.74 0.07 14.23
CA SER A 152 -17.64 1.22 13.34
C SER A 152 -17.77 2.49 14.19
N HIS A 153 -16.66 3.20 14.40
CA HIS A 153 -16.72 4.61 14.81
C HIS A 153 -16.64 5.47 13.55
N ASP A 154 -17.79 5.65 12.92
CA ASP A 154 -18.05 6.87 12.15
C ASP A 154 -18.11 8.01 13.16
N HIS A 155 -17.21 8.97 13.03
CA HIS A 155 -17.34 10.28 13.66
C HIS A 155 -17.80 11.28 12.61
N ASP A 156 -19.06 11.13 12.17
CA ASP A 156 -19.84 12.25 11.67
C ASP A 156 -20.28 13.05 12.89
N HIS A 157 -19.60 14.17 13.13
CA HIS A 157 -20.07 15.22 14.04
C HIS A 157 -20.76 16.30 13.21
N ASP A 158 -21.98 16.02 12.75
CA ASP A 158 -22.95 17.07 12.47
C ASP A 158 -23.45 17.63 13.80
N HIS A 159 -23.06 18.86 14.11
CA HIS A 159 -23.61 19.63 15.21
C HIS A 159 -24.48 20.75 14.64
N ASP A 160 -25.71 20.40 14.26
CA ASP A 160 -26.80 21.36 14.19
C ASP A 160 -27.38 21.53 15.60
N HIS A 161 -27.11 22.69 16.21
CA HIS A 161 -27.83 23.18 17.36
C HIS A 161 -28.41 24.55 17.03
N ASP A 162 -29.64 24.54 16.50
CA ASP A 162 -30.54 25.68 16.57
C ASP A 162 -30.87 25.95 18.04
N HIS A 163 -30.46 27.11 18.52
CA HIS A 163 -30.99 27.71 19.73
C HIS A 163 -31.37 29.16 19.43
N ASP A 164 -32.63 29.34 19.06
CA ASP A 164 -33.34 30.60 19.17
C ASP A 164 -33.37 31.02 20.64
N HIS A 165 -32.76 32.16 20.94
CA HIS A 165 -33.05 32.95 22.13
C HIS A 165 -33.06 34.43 21.76
N ASP A 166 -34.26 34.93 21.47
CA ASP A 166 -34.60 36.33 21.55
C ASP A 166 -34.36 36.84 22.97
N HIS A 167 -33.51 37.85 23.10
CA HIS A 167 -33.55 38.79 24.21
C HIS A 167 -33.19 40.19 23.72
N ASP A 168 -34.24 40.95 23.41
CA ASP A 168 -34.23 42.41 23.45
C ASP A 168 -33.73 42.90 24.81
N HIS A 169 -32.76 43.81 24.81
CA HIS A 169 -32.65 44.86 25.82
C HIS A 169 -31.89 46.05 25.24
N ASP A 170 -32.67 47.00 24.71
CA ASP A 170 -32.28 48.40 24.61
C ASP A 170 -31.97 48.96 26.02
N HIS A 171 -30.82 49.61 26.15
CA HIS A 171 -30.62 50.68 27.12
C HIS A 171 -29.61 51.69 26.58
N ASP A 172 -30.14 52.70 25.90
CA ASP A 172 -29.56 54.04 25.81
C ASP A 172 -29.42 54.61 27.23
N HIS A 173 -28.22 55.09 27.58
CA HIS A 173 -28.03 56.23 28.48
C HIS A 173 -26.59 56.74 28.35
N ASP A 174 -26.41 57.84 27.62
CA ASP A 174 -25.43 58.85 28.01
C ASP A 174 -26.10 60.22 28.03
N HIS A 175 -26.13 60.80 29.23
CA HIS A 175 -26.61 62.15 29.51
C HIS A 175 -25.38 63.06 29.61
N ASP A 176 -25.31 64.03 28.70
CA ASP A 176 -24.53 65.25 28.87
C ASP A 176 -25.05 66.05 30.08
N HIS A 177 -24.13 66.56 30.89
CA HIS A 177 -24.36 67.75 31.70
C HIS A 177 -23.08 68.60 31.78
N ASP A 178 -23.24 69.85 31.31
CA ASP A 178 -22.45 71.10 31.43
C ASP A 178 -21.03 71.04 32.04
#